data_AF-A0A535T4K6-F1
#
_entry.id   AF-A0A535T4K6-F1
#
_cell.length_a   1.000
_cell.length_b   1.000
_cell.length_c   1.000
_cell.angle_alpha   90.00
_cell.angle_beta   90.00
_cell.angle_gamma   90.00
#
_symmetry.space_group_name_H-M   'P 1'
#
loop_
_entity.id
_entity.type
_entity.pdbx_description
1 polymer ?
#
loop_
_entity_poly.entity_id
_entity_poly.type
_entity_poly.pdbx_seq_one_letter_code
_entity_poly.pdbx_strand_id
1 'polypeptide(L)'
;MNTQGFACPNRKCLYFGITDASIHALVGDGKHGQAERIQTFRCQACRTTFTSRRNTPLYRLKTPSQQVAQVLSALAEGLDPSAAERVFGFRQATITTWLSRAGEHAQTLHERFFFQLHLPHLQLDELRTRLRSCSQVLWLWLVIDPCTKILPVLHLGPRTQNAAHTVVHSLRHILAPGCLPLFTSDGLNLYFYALTAHFGQWRDVGCRGRKVLRWQVAAGLIYGQVKKSYRRRKLVRVAPVMRLGTEDALTAALQG
;
A
#
# COMPACT_ATOMS: atom_id res chain seq x y z
N MET A 1 -7.86 28.40 -20.00
CA MET A 1 -7.10 27.14 -19.89
C MET A 1 -6.74 26.95 -18.43
N ASN A 2 -7.04 25.80 -17.83
CA ASN A 2 -6.73 25.56 -16.42
C ASN A 2 -5.40 24.78 -16.30
N THR A 3 -4.39 25.39 -15.69
CA THR A 3 -3.09 24.78 -15.40
C THR A 3 -2.97 24.31 -13.94
N GLN A 4 -4.01 24.53 -13.12
CA GLN A 4 -4.06 24.13 -11.72
C GLN A 4 -3.75 22.64 -11.58
N GLY A 5 -2.90 22.30 -10.61
CA GLY A 5 -2.51 20.92 -10.34
C GLY A 5 -1.35 20.40 -11.20
N PHE A 6 -0.89 21.15 -12.20
CA PHE A 6 0.32 20.83 -12.96
C PHE A 6 1.50 21.63 -12.44
N ALA A 7 2.70 21.05 -12.50
CA ALA A 7 3.94 21.68 -12.06
C ALA A 7 5.06 21.51 -13.08
N CYS A 8 6.04 22.42 -13.08
CA CYS A 8 7.23 22.27 -13.90
C CYS A 8 8.00 21.00 -13.47
N PRO A 9 8.36 20.09 -14.39
CA PRO A 9 9.02 18.84 -14.05
C PRO A 9 10.55 18.95 -13.98
N ASN A 10 11.12 20.11 -14.35
CA ASN A 10 12.56 20.31 -14.34
C ASN A 10 13.03 20.64 -12.91
N ARG A 11 13.74 19.70 -12.27
CA ARG A 11 14.28 19.84 -10.90
C ARG A 11 15.20 21.04 -10.68
N LYS A 12 15.78 21.61 -11.75
CA LYS A 12 16.65 22.80 -11.68
C LYS A 12 15.88 24.12 -11.84
N CYS A 13 14.56 24.07 -12.08
CA CYS A 13 13.74 25.26 -12.28
C CYS A 13 13.23 25.80 -10.93
N LEU A 14 13.21 27.13 -10.78
CA LEU A 14 12.64 27.80 -9.60
C LEU A 14 11.17 27.44 -9.36
N TYR A 15 10.42 27.14 -10.43
CA TYR A 15 9.01 26.74 -10.36
C TYR A 15 8.81 25.21 -10.33
N PHE A 16 9.86 24.44 -10.03
CA PHE A 16 9.76 22.99 -9.90
C PHE A 16 8.77 22.60 -8.80
N GLY A 17 7.84 21.70 -9.10
CA GLY A 17 6.90 21.15 -8.12
C GLY A 17 5.78 22.10 -7.66
N ILE A 18 5.77 23.37 -8.06
CA ILE A 18 4.71 24.33 -7.72
C ILE A 18 3.47 24.06 -8.58
N THR A 19 2.37 23.64 -7.95
CA THR A 19 1.10 23.27 -8.61
C THR A 19 0.03 24.37 -8.59
N ASP A 20 0.26 25.42 -7.80
CA ASP A 20 -0.64 26.58 -7.69
C ASP A 20 -0.54 27.45 -8.95
N ALA A 21 -1.67 27.64 -9.63
CA ALA A 21 -1.73 28.42 -10.87
C ALA A 21 -1.44 29.91 -10.69
N SER A 22 -1.59 30.45 -9.49
CA SER A 22 -1.25 31.85 -9.18
C SER A 22 0.26 32.07 -9.02
N ILE A 23 1.02 31.01 -8.78
CA ILE A 23 2.46 31.09 -8.47
C ILE A 23 3.31 30.50 -9.60
N HIS A 24 2.86 29.43 -10.25
CA HIS A 24 3.70 28.72 -11.22
C HIS A 24 3.92 29.51 -12.53
N ALA A 25 4.92 29.11 -13.34
CA ALA A 25 5.20 29.71 -14.65
C ALA A 25 4.69 28.88 -15.85
N LEU A 26 3.65 28.06 -15.69
CA LEU A 26 3.14 27.20 -16.77
C LEU A 26 2.14 27.92 -17.67
N VAL A 27 2.25 27.68 -18.98
CA VAL A 27 1.25 28.06 -19.97
C VAL A 27 0.92 26.90 -20.89
N GLY A 28 -0.18 27.02 -21.63
CA GLY A 28 -0.51 26.08 -22.69
C GLY A 28 0.39 26.21 -23.90
N ASP A 29 0.77 25.06 -24.46
CA ASP A 29 1.66 24.93 -25.62
C ASP A 29 1.00 24.02 -26.68
N GLY A 30 -0.28 24.28 -26.93
CA GLY A 30 -1.09 23.52 -27.88
C GLY A 30 -1.53 22.14 -27.39
N LYS A 31 -2.17 21.39 -28.29
CA LYS A 31 -2.66 20.02 -28.05
C LYS A 31 -2.19 19.09 -29.16
N HIS A 32 -1.84 17.85 -28.81
CA HIS A 32 -1.43 16.81 -29.75
C HIS A 32 -2.28 15.54 -29.59
N GLY A 33 -2.12 14.58 -30.50
CA GLY A 33 -2.93 13.36 -30.56
C GLY A 33 -4.13 13.50 -31.49
N GLN A 34 -4.42 12.42 -32.23
CA GLN A 34 -5.53 12.34 -33.18
C GLN A 34 -6.81 11.83 -32.51
N ALA A 35 -6.74 10.67 -31.86
CA ALA A 35 -7.90 10.04 -31.22
C ALA A 35 -8.32 10.76 -29.92
N GLU A 36 -7.39 11.43 -29.24
CA GLU A 36 -7.67 12.28 -28.08
C GLU A 36 -6.71 13.47 -28.09
N ARG A 37 -7.24 14.66 -27.83
CA ARG A 37 -6.47 15.91 -27.81
C ARG A 37 -5.81 16.11 -26.45
N ILE A 38 -4.54 15.74 -26.35
CA ILE A 38 -3.72 15.80 -25.14
C ILE A 38 -3.08 17.18 -25.03
N GLN A 39 -3.25 17.82 -23.87
CA GLN A 39 -2.69 19.13 -23.58
C GLN A 39 -1.16 19.07 -23.41
N THR A 40 -0.45 19.99 -24.05
CA THR A 40 0.98 20.25 -23.80
C THR A 40 1.12 21.55 -22.99
N PHE A 41 2.01 21.55 -22.00
CA PHE A 41 2.37 22.71 -21.21
C PHE A 41 3.81 23.10 -21.48
N ARG A 42 4.09 24.39 -21.36
CA ARG A 42 5.45 24.95 -21.42
C ARG A 42 5.69 25.81 -20.19
N CYS A 43 6.78 25.56 -19.49
CA CYS A 43 7.24 26.44 -18.42
C CYS A 43 7.89 27.69 -19.05
N GLN A 44 7.40 28.89 -18.76
CA GLN A 44 7.96 30.13 -19.28
C GLN A 44 9.35 30.44 -18.70
N ALA A 45 9.65 29.97 -17.48
CA ALA A 45 10.93 30.22 -16.82
C ALA A 45 12.08 29.37 -17.39
N CYS A 46 11.88 28.05 -17.55
CA CYS A 46 12.95 27.15 -18.01
C CYS A 46 12.72 26.55 -19.41
N ARG A 47 11.65 26.97 -20.10
CA ARG A 47 11.23 26.51 -21.43
C ARG A 47 10.93 25.01 -21.59
N THR A 48 11.03 24.23 -20.51
CA THR A 48 10.70 22.79 -20.52
C THR A 48 9.24 22.58 -20.91
N THR A 49 9.01 21.68 -21.88
CA THR A 49 7.68 21.27 -22.33
C THR A 49 7.33 19.88 -21.79
N PHE A 50 6.05 19.65 -21.52
CA PHE A 50 5.55 18.36 -21.09
C PHE A 50 4.06 18.23 -21.34
N THR A 51 3.55 17.00 -21.34
CA THR A 51 2.13 16.73 -21.61
C THR A 51 1.35 16.59 -20.30
N SER A 52 0.04 16.82 -20.33
CA SER A 52 -0.85 16.59 -19.19
C SER A 52 -0.85 15.14 -18.68
N ARG A 53 -0.39 14.20 -19.51
CA ARG A 53 -0.24 12.78 -19.15
C ARG A 53 1.10 12.44 -18.51
N ARG A 54 2.03 13.39 -18.39
CA ARG A 54 3.35 13.11 -17.78
C ARG A 54 3.16 12.62 -16.34
N ASN A 55 3.94 11.62 -15.95
CA ASN A 55 3.86 10.96 -14.63
C ASN A 55 2.50 10.29 -14.33
N THR A 56 1.72 9.96 -15.36
CA THR A 56 0.50 9.16 -15.26
C THR A 56 0.65 7.84 -16.03
N PRO A 57 -0.18 6.82 -15.76
CA PRO A 57 -0.19 5.57 -16.54
C PRO A 57 -0.42 5.78 -18.05
N LEU A 58 -1.05 6.91 -18.42
CA LEU A 58 -1.39 7.25 -19.80
C LEU A 58 -0.23 7.85 -20.60
N TYR A 59 0.93 8.08 -19.96
CA TYR A 59 2.05 8.72 -20.63
C TYR A 59 2.51 7.92 -21.87
N ARG A 60 2.64 8.62 -23.00
CA ARG A 60 3.00 8.06 -24.32
C ARG A 60 2.04 7.00 -24.88
N LEU A 61 0.84 6.85 -24.32
CA LEU A 61 -0.20 6.03 -24.93
C LEU A 61 -0.92 6.80 -26.04
N LYS A 62 -1.08 6.15 -27.20
CA LYS A 62 -1.89 6.66 -28.31
C LYS A 62 -3.39 6.38 -28.12
N THR A 63 -3.71 5.31 -27.39
CA THR A 63 -5.08 4.92 -27.06
C THR A 63 -5.76 6.01 -26.23
N PRO A 64 -7.04 6.31 -26.51
CA PRO A 64 -7.84 7.21 -25.68
C PRO A 64 -7.90 6.76 -24.21
N SER A 65 -7.82 7.72 -23.30
CA SER A 65 -7.81 7.55 -21.85
C SER A 65 -9.04 6.81 -21.36
N GLN A 66 -10.21 7.11 -21.93
CA GLN A 66 -11.47 6.45 -21.61
C GLN A 66 -11.43 4.94 -21.90
N GLN A 67 -10.86 4.53 -23.05
CA GLN A 67 -10.75 3.11 -23.40
C GLN A 67 -9.77 2.39 -22.46
N VAL A 68 -8.64 3.00 -22.15
CA VAL A 68 -7.68 2.45 -21.18
C VAL A 68 -8.35 2.31 -19.81
N ALA A 69 -9.09 3.32 -19.34
CA ALA A 69 -9.80 3.29 -18.08
C ALA A 69 -10.88 2.19 -18.03
N GLN A 70 -11.65 2.01 -19.09
CA GLN A 70 -12.65 0.94 -19.19
C GLN A 70 -12.02 -0.45 -19.09
N VAL A 71 -10.93 -0.68 -19.82
CA VAL A 71 -10.20 -1.96 -19.77
C VAL A 71 -9.65 -2.20 -18.37
N LEU A 72 -8.96 -1.22 -17.78
CA LEU A 72 -8.40 -1.36 -16.42
C LEU A 72 -9.49 -1.59 -15.36
N SER A 73 -10.64 -0.93 -15.50
CA SER A 73 -11.78 -1.14 -14.59
C SER A 73 -12.33 -2.57 -14.72
N ALA A 74 -12.49 -3.07 -15.94
CA ALA A 74 -12.95 -4.44 -16.16
C ALA A 74 -11.98 -5.48 -15.56
N LEU A 75 -10.67 -5.26 -15.67
CA LEU A 75 -9.67 -6.11 -15.01
C LEU A 75 -9.79 -6.06 -13.48
N ALA A 76 -10.04 -4.87 -12.91
CA ALA A 76 -10.24 -4.70 -11.46
C ALA A 76 -11.48 -5.44 -10.94
N GLU A 77 -12.53 -5.53 -11.76
CA GLU A 77 -13.74 -6.34 -11.51
C GLU A 77 -13.52 -7.85 -11.75
N GLY A 78 -12.31 -8.27 -12.10
CA GLY A 78 -11.92 -9.67 -12.23
C GLY A 78 -11.98 -10.25 -13.65
N LEU A 79 -12.15 -9.41 -14.69
CA LEU A 79 -12.06 -9.89 -16.06
C LEU A 79 -10.63 -10.34 -16.39
N ASP A 80 -10.49 -11.57 -16.88
CA ASP A 80 -9.18 -12.10 -17.27
C ASP A 80 -8.60 -11.32 -18.48
N PRO A 81 -7.29 -11.05 -18.54
CA PRO A 81 -6.67 -10.32 -19.65
C PRO A 81 -6.94 -10.91 -21.04
N SER A 82 -7.04 -12.24 -21.17
CA SER A 82 -7.38 -12.88 -22.45
C SER A 82 -8.84 -12.67 -22.84
N ALA A 83 -9.74 -12.59 -21.85
CA ALA A 83 -11.15 -12.25 -22.08
C ALA A 83 -11.29 -10.76 -22.44
N ALA A 84 -10.54 -9.88 -21.76
CA ALA A 84 -10.49 -8.47 -22.08
C ALA A 84 -9.99 -8.21 -23.52
N GLU A 85 -9.04 -9.00 -24.03
CA GLU A 85 -8.63 -8.92 -25.44
C GLU A 85 -9.81 -9.18 -26.40
N ARG A 86 -10.62 -10.21 -26.14
CA ARG A 86 -11.79 -10.52 -26.97
C ARG A 86 -12.89 -9.47 -26.87
N VAL A 87 -13.10 -8.90 -25.69
CA VAL A 87 -14.16 -7.90 -25.43
C VAL A 87 -13.79 -6.53 -26.00
N PHE A 88 -12.54 -6.09 -25.81
CA PHE A 88 -12.11 -4.73 -26.14
C PHE A 88 -11.24 -4.63 -27.39
N GLY A 89 -10.81 -5.75 -27.97
CA GLY A 89 -10.02 -5.79 -29.21
C GLY A 89 -8.55 -5.38 -29.07
N PHE A 90 -8.06 -5.19 -27.84
CA PHE A 90 -6.64 -4.91 -27.58
C PHE A 90 -5.88 -6.19 -27.29
N ARG A 91 -4.70 -6.36 -27.90
CA ARG A 91 -3.81 -7.50 -27.61
C ARG A 91 -3.54 -7.60 -26.11
N GLN A 92 -3.57 -8.81 -25.56
CA GLN A 92 -3.32 -9.08 -24.14
C GLN A 92 -2.00 -8.45 -23.65
N ALA A 93 -0.93 -8.48 -24.45
CA ALA A 93 0.35 -7.85 -24.10
C ALA A 93 0.24 -6.33 -23.87
N THR A 94 -0.61 -5.65 -24.65
CA THR A 94 -0.89 -4.22 -24.49
C THR A 94 -1.68 -3.96 -23.21
N ILE A 95 -2.70 -4.79 -22.94
CA ILE A 95 -3.50 -4.74 -21.71
C ILE A 95 -2.61 -4.93 -20.47
N THR A 96 -1.74 -5.93 -20.46
CA THR A 96 -0.78 -6.17 -19.38
C THR A 96 0.15 -4.98 -19.16
N THR A 97 0.62 -4.34 -20.24
CA THR A 97 1.46 -3.14 -20.13
C THR A 97 0.71 -1.98 -19.44
N TRP A 98 -0.56 -1.78 -19.76
CA TRP A 98 -1.38 -0.77 -19.08
C TRP A 98 -1.58 -1.11 -17.61
N LEU A 99 -1.86 -2.37 -17.30
CA LEU A 99 -2.02 -2.85 -15.92
C LEU A 99 -0.76 -2.63 -15.09
N SER A 100 0.42 -2.98 -15.62
CA SER A 100 1.70 -2.74 -14.93
C SER A 100 1.94 -1.27 -14.63
N ARG A 101 1.72 -0.39 -15.62
CA ARG A 101 1.86 1.07 -15.43
C ARG A 101 0.87 1.63 -14.40
N ALA A 102 -0.36 1.13 -14.42
CA ALA A 102 -1.38 1.52 -13.44
C ALA A 102 -1.00 1.04 -12.03
N GLY A 103 -0.46 -0.18 -11.90
CA GLY A 103 0.03 -0.74 -10.65
C GLY A 103 1.20 0.06 -10.05
N GLU A 104 2.21 0.41 -10.86
CA GLU A 104 3.33 1.27 -10.42
C GLU A 104 2.84 2.64 -9.93
N HIS A 105 1.88 3.22 -10.66
CA HIS A 105 1.29 4.50 -10.26
C HIS A 105 0.46 4.38 -8.99
N ALA A 106 -0.33 3.31 -8.84
CA ALA A 106 -1.09 3.03 -7.64
C ALA A 106 -0.18 2.84 -6.42
N GLN A 107 0.94 2.13 -6.57
CA GLN A 107 1.95 2.01 -5.51
C GLN A 107 2.52 3.37 -5.11
N THR A 108 2.84 4.24 -6.08
CA THR A 108 3.35 5.58 -5.80
C THR A 108 2.33 6.43 -5.02
N LEU A 109 1.04 6.32 -5.37
CA LEU A 109 -0.04 7.00 -4.64
C LEU A 109 -0.18 6.41 -3.23
N HIS A 110 -0.13 5.09 -3.09
CA HIS A 110 -0.18 4.39 -1.81
C HIS A 110 0.92 4.90 -0.88
N GLU A 111 2.18 4.90 -1.32
CA GLU A 111 3.33 5.40 -0.54
C GLU A 111 3.19 6.88 -0.16
N ARG A 112 2.54 7.69 -1.00
CA ARG A 112 2.35 9.12 -0.74
C ARG A 112 1.24 9.40 0.27
N PHE A 113 0.15 8.66 0.23
CA PHE A 113 -1.01 8.88 1.09
C PHE A 113 -0.93 8.10 2.40
N PHE A 114 -0.27 6.94 2.41
CA PHE A 114 -0.10 6.10 3.60
C PHE A 114 1.19 6.46 4.32
N PHE A 115 1.22 7.65 4.88
CA PHE A 115 2.36 8.17 5.65
C PHE A 115 1.86 8.83 6.93
N GLN A 116 2.55 8.57 8.05
CA GLN A 116 2.21 9.08 9.38
C GLN A 116 0.76 8.80 9.80
N LEU A 117 0.29 7.56 9.56
CA LEU A 117 -1.06 7.16 9.91
C LEU A 117 -1.22 6.93 11.42
N HIS A 118 -2.32 7.41 11.98
CA HIS A 118 -2.71 7.16 13.37
C HIS A 118 -3.85 6.14 13.35
N LEU A 119 -3.50 4.86 13.51
CA LEU A 119 -4.45 3.76 13.43
C LEU A 119 -4.60 3.11 14.81
N PRO A 120 -5.79 3.18 15.43
CA PRO A 120 -5.99 2.64 16.77
C PRO A 120 -6.03 1.11 16.77
N HIS A 121 -6.54 0.50 15.69
CA HIS A 121 -6.70 -0.95 15.56
C HIS A 121 -6.25 -1.41 14.18
N LEU A 122 -5.46 -2.48 14.15
CA LEU A 122 -5.00 -3.15 12.94
C LEU A 122 -5.23 -4.66 13.02
N GLN A 123 -5.84 -5.20 11.97
CA GLN A 123 -5.97 -6.62 11.76
C GLN A 123 -4.93 -7.12 10.75
N LEU A 124 -4.23 -8.20 11.13
CA LEU A 124 -3.21 -8.88 10.34
C LEU A 124 -3.79 -10.19 9.82
N ASP A 125 -3.68 -10.44 8.51
CA ASP A 125 -4.21 -11.64 7.88
C ASP A 125 -3.35 -12.10 6.69
N GLU A 126 -3.52 -13.35 6.25
CA GLU A 126 -2.89 -13.88 5.05
C GLU A 126 -3.84 -14.69 4.18
N LEU A 127 -3.85 -14.37 2.88
CA LEU A 127 -4.58 -15.12 1.88
C LEU A 127 -3.64 -16.04 1.11
N ARG A 128 -3.94 -17.34 1.13
CA ARG A 128 -3.22 -18.34 0.34
C ARG A 128 -3.53 -18.15 -1.15
N THR A 129 -2.50 -17.97 -1.97
CA THR A 129 -2.61 -17.80 -3.42
C THR A 129 -1.77 -18.85 -4.16
N ARG A 130 -2.21 -19.20 -5.37
CA ARG A 130 -1.47 -20.08 -6.28
C ARG A 130 -1.31 -19.36 -7.61
N LEU A 131 -0.07 -19.15 -8.03
CA LEU A 131 0.21 -18.60 -9.36
C LEU A 131 0.05 -19.69 -10.42
N ARG A 132 -0.57 -19.36 -11.55
CA ARG A 132 -0.89 -20.33 -12.62
C ARG A 132 0.36 -21.03 -13.19
N SER A 133 1.51 -20.37 -13.17
CA SER A 133 2.77 -20.86 -13.75
C SER A 133 3.81 -21.34 -12.71
N CYS A 134 3.51 -21.25 -11.40
CA CYS A 134 4.44 -21.67 -10.36
C CYS A 134 3.84 -22.81 -9.54
N SER A 135 4.65 -23.85 -9.28
CA SER A 135 4.32 -24.88 -8.29
C SER A 135 4.31 -24.33 -6.86
N GLN A 136 4.91 -23.16 -6.65
CA GLN A 136 5.02 -22.52 -5.35
C GLN A 136 3.71 -21.85 -4.93
N VAL A 137 3.29 -22.16 -3.70
CA VAL A 137 2.19 -21.47 -3.02
C VAL A 137 2.75 -20.17 -2.43
N LEU A 138 2.17 -19.04 -2.84
CA LEU A 138 2.46 -17.74 -2.25
C LEU A 138 1.33 -17.31 -1.32
N TRP A 139 1.63 -16.36 -0.45
CA TRP A 139 0.70 -15.81 0.50
C TRP A 139 0.66 -14.29 0.33
N LEU A 140 -0.55 -13.76 0.21
CA LEU A 140 -0.80 -12.33 0.25
C LEU A 140 -1.03 -11.95 1.70
N TRP A 141 -0.04 -11.30 2.30
CA TRP A 141 -0.09 -10.76 3.65
C TRP A 141 -0.77 -9.39 3.61
N LEU A 142 -1.69 -9.17 4.54
CA LEU A 142 -2.54 -7.99 4.61
C LEU A 142 -2.51 -7.40 6.01
N VAL A 143 -2.33 -6.08 6.07
CA VAL A 143 -2.68 -5.29 7.26
C VAL A 143 -3.89 -4.46 6.87
N ILE A 144 -4.96 -4.55 7.65
CA ILE A 144 -6.20 -3.78 7.43
C ILE A 144 -6.57 -3.02 8.69
N ASP A 145 -6.97 -1.77 8.55
CA ASP A 145 -7.72 -1.09 9.61
C ASP A 145 -9.20 -1.49 9.48
N PRO A 146 -9.79 -2.19 10.46
CA PRO A 146 -11.18 -2.63 10.36
C PRO A 146 -12.19 -1.47 10.43
N CYS A 147 -11.81 -0.28 10.91
CA CYS A 147 -12.70 0.87 10.98
C CYS A 147 -12.87 1.53 9.61
N THR A 148 -11.76 1.96 9.00
CA THR A 148 -11.78 2.67 7.71
C THR A 148 -11.68 1.74 6.50
N LYS A 149 -11.34 0.46 6.72
CA LYS A 149 -11.07 -0.55 5.68
C LYS A 149 -9.87 -0.26 4.78
N ILE A 150 -9.03 0.73 5.12
CA ILE A 150 -7.79 0.94 4.38
C ILE A 150 -6.83 -0.23 4.62
N LEU A 151 -5.96 -0.48 3.65
CA LEU A 151 -4.97 -1.57 3.67
C LEU A 151 -3.55 -0.99 3.70
N PRO A 152 -2.98 -0.64 4.87
CA PRO A 152 -1.68 0.01 4.91
C PRO A 152 -0.56 -0.80 4.28
N VAL A 153 -0.60 -2.12 4.41
CA VAL A 153 0.42 -3.02 3.87
C VAL A 153 -0.23 -4.15 3.10
N LEU A 154 0.22 -4.34 1.87
CA LEU A 154 0.02 -5.55 1.08
C LEU A 154 1.40 -6.11 0.70
N HIS A 155 1.64 -7.40 0.97
CA HIS A 155 2.89 -8.05 0.63
C HIS A 155 2.65 -9.45 0.09
N LEU A 156 3.14 -9.74 -1.11
CA LEU A 156 3.10 -11.09 -1.69
C LEU A 156 4.42 -11.80 -1.44
N GLY A 157 4.38 -12.92 -0.73
CA GLY A 157 5.60 -13.66 -0.37
C GLY A 157 5.32 -15.04 0.22
N PRO A 158 6.37 -15.80 0.59
CA PRO A 158 6.19 -17.08 1.26
C PRO A 158 5.64 -16.88 2.69
N ARG A 159 5.04 -17.93 3.28
CA ARG A 159 4.52 -17.89 4.66
C ARG A 159 5.63 -18.15 5.70
N THR A 160 6.59 -17.22 5.80
CA THR A 160 7.79 -17.37 6.66
C THR A 160 7.91 -16.25 7.68
N GLN A 161 8.74 -16.45 8.71
CA GLN A 161 9.04 -15.44 9.72
C GLN A 161 9.61 -14.15 9.09
N ASN A 162 10.47 -14.28 8.08
CA ASN A 162 11.04 -13.13 7.37
C ASN A 162 9.96 -12.29 6.69
N ALA A 163 8.98 -12.92 6.03
CA ALA A 163 7.87 -12.19 5.42
C ALA A 163 7.02 -11.45 6.47
N ALA A 164 6.75 -12.08 7.62
CA ALA A 164 6.07 -11.42 8.74
C ALA A 164 6.86 -10.20 9.26
N HIS A 165 8.19 -10.31 9.37
CA HIS A 165 9.04 -9.16 9.72
C HIS A 165 8.95 -8.06 8.66
N THR A 166 9.02 -8.38 7.37
CA THR A 166 8.89 -7.39 6.29
C THR A 166 7.56 -6.64 6.38
N VAL A 167 6.44 -7.35 6.58
CA VAL A 167 5.11 -6.75 6.71
C VAL A 167 5.04 -5.77 7.88
N VAL A 168 5.47 -6.21 9.07
CA VAL A 168 5.45 -5.37 10.27
C VAL A 168 6.46 -4.22 10.17
N HIS A 169 7.60 -4.44 9.50
CA HIS A 169 8.59 -3.40 9.23
C HIS A 169 8.02 -2.30 8.35
N SER A 170 7.42 -2.66 7.21
CA SER A 170 6.74 -1.71 6.32
C SER A 170 5.65 -0.95 7.07
N LEU A 171 4.85 -1.65 7.87
CA LEU A 171 3.81 -1.01 8.68
C LEU A 171 4.40 0.02 9.65
N ARG A 172 5.52 -0.30 10.32
CA ARG A 172 6.14 0.60 11.30
C ARG A 172 6.59 1.92 10.69
N HIS A 173 6.98 1.94 9.41
CA HIS A 173 7.34 3.15 8.67
C HIS A 173 6.13 3.97 8.22
N ILE A 174 4.99 3.33 8.01
CA ILE A 174 3.74 3.98 7.61
C ILE A 174 3.06 4.66 8.82
N LEU A 175 3.14 4.03 9.99
CA LEU A 175 2.53 4.56 11.21
C LEU A 175 3.24 5.81 11.72
N ALA A 176 2.47 6.73 12.31
CA ALA A 176 3.00 7.92 12.95
C ALA A 176 3.99 7.56 14.08
N PRO A 177 5.03 8.39 14.34
CA PRO A 177 5.92 8.19 15.47
C PRO A 177 5.13 8.07 16.79
N GLY A 178 5.42 7.03 17.58
CA GLY A 178 4.74 6.78 18.84
C GLY A 178 3.37 6.09 18.72
N CYS A 179 2.84 5.92 17.51
CA CYS A 179 1.60 5.17 17.30
C CYS A 179 1.80 3.72 17.70
N LEU A 180 0.97 3.25 18.64
CA LEU A 180 0.96 1.88 19.14
C LEU A 180 -0.44 1.29 18.97
N PRO A 181 -0.77 0.77 17.77
CA PRO A 181 -2.07 0.19 17.51
C PRO A 181 -2.33 -1.05 18.37
N LEU A 182 -3.60 -1.30 18.64
CA LEU A 182 -4.06 -2.64 18.98
C LEU A 182 -3.88 -3.55 17.75
N PHE A 183 -3.29 -4.73 17.95
CA PHE A 183 -3.18 -5.74 16.90
C PHE A 183 -4.13 -6.90 17.13
N THR A 184 -4.76 -7.36 16.05
CA THR A 184 -5.50 -8.62 16.02
C THR A 184 -5.06 -9.48 14.85
N SER A 185 -4.97 -10.79 15.00
CA SER A 185 -4.71 -11.69 13.87
C SER A 185 -5.40 -13.04 14.04
N ASP A 186 -5.39 -13.83 12.96
CA ASP A 186 -5.60 -15.27 13.07
C ASP A 186 -4.43 -15.96 13.81
N GLY A 187 -4.55 -17.26 14.09
CA GLY A 187 -3.61 -18.03 14.92
C GLY A 187 -2.18 -18.23 14.38
N LEU A 188 -1.67 -17.37 13.50
CA LEU A 188 -0.30 -17.44 12.98
C LEU A 188 0.70 -16.84 13.99
N ASN A 189 1.54 -17.69 14.57
CA ASN A 189 2.54 -17.26 15.56
C ASN A 189 3.62 -16.33 15.02
N LEU A 190 3.82 -16.25 13.70
CA LEU A 190 4.90 -15.45 13.10
C LEU A 190 4.76 -13.95 13.41
N TYR A 191 3.52 -13.46 13.51
CA TYR A 191 3.26 -12.07 13.89
C TYR A 191 3.66 -11.75 15.32
N PHE A 192 3.57 -12.72 16.25
CA PHE A 192 4.00 -12.47 17.63
C PHE A 192 5.46 -12.00 17.64
N TYR A 193 6.35 -12.78 17.02
CA TYR A 193 7.77 -12.43 16.93
C TYR A 193 8.00 -11.16 16.12
N ALA A 194 7.29 -10.97 15.01
CA ALA A 194 7.43 -9.78 14.19
C ALA A 194 7.02 -8.49 14.95
N LEU A 195 5.87 -8.50 15.62
CA LEU A 195 5.39 -7.37 16.43
C LEU A 195 6.33 -7.07 17.58
N THR A 196 6.73 -8.08 18.36
CA THR A 196 7.64 -7.89 19.49
C THR A 196 9.01 -7.36 19.08
N ALA A 197 9.46 -7.64 17.85
CA ALA A 197 10.75 -7.16 17.34
C ALA A 197 10.70 -5.71 16.81
N HIS A 198 9.51 -5.18 16.50
CA HIS A 198 9.36 -3.83 15.91
C HIS A 198 8.75 -2.81 16.87
N PHE A 199 7.94 -3.27 17.83
CA PHE A 199 7.27 -2.43 18.82
C PHE A 199 7.94 -2.59 20.19
N GLY A 200 9.03 -1.86 20.37
CA GLY A 200 9.82 -1.88 21.59
C GLY A 200 10.95 -0.85 21.53
N GLN A 201 11.83 -0.91 22.51
CA GLN A 201 12.99 -0.03 22.62
C GLN A 201 14.15 -0.74 23.31
N TRP A 202 15.37 -0.39 22.92
CA TRP A 202 16.57 -0.79 23.65
C TRP A 202 16.65 -0.01 24.96
N ARG A 203 16.69 -0.70 26.10
CA ARG A 203 16.94 -0.09 27.40
C ARG A 203 18.28 -0.54 27.95
N ASP A 204 19.00 0.39 28.55
CA ASP A 204 20.18 0.06 29.35
C ASP A 204 19.70 -0.62 30.63
N VAL A 205 20.14 -1.86 30.84
CA VAL A 205 19.83 -2.66 32.03
C VAL A 205 21.08 -2.91 32.87
N GLY A 206 22.09 -2.03 32.77
CA GLY A 206 23.38 -2.18 33.42
C GLY A 206 23.29 -2.57 34.90
N CYS A 207 23.95 -3.67 35.26
CA CYS A 207 24.38 -3.97 36.62
C CYS A 207 25.90 -3.78 36.67
N ARG A 208 26.38 -2.95 37.61
CA ARG A 208 27.79 -2.66 37.96
C ARG A 208 28.84 -2.99 36.89
N GLY A 209 29.23 -1.97 36.11
CA GLY A 209 30.45 -1.98 35.29
C GLY A 209 30.29 -2.34 33.81
N ARG A 210 29.17 -2.96 33.39
CA ARG A 210 28.92 -3.29 31.97
C ARG A 210 27.57 -2.71 31.50
N LYS A 211 27.61 -1.77 30.55
CA LYS A 211 26.42 -1.31 29.84
C LYS A 211 25.92 -2.43 28.93
N VAL A 212 24.75 -2.98 29.23
CA VAL A 212 24.11 -4.02 28.42
C VAL A 212 22.78 -3.45 27.97
N LEU A 213 22.63 -3.26 26.66
CA LEU A 213 21.35 -2.90 26.07
C LEU A 213 20.50 -4.17 25.91
N ARG A 214 19.28 -4.15 26.43
CA ARG A 214 18.30 -5.22 26.24
C ARG A 214 17.07 -4.66 25.55
N TRP A 215 16.60 -5.37 24.54
CA TRP A 215 15.35 -5.04 23.86
C TRP A 215 14.17 -5.29 24.81
N GLN A 216 13.33 -4.28 25.00
CA GLN A 216 12.10 -4.37 25.77
C GLN A 216 10.92 -4.04 24.87
N VAL A 217 9.96 -4.97 24.79
CA VAL A 217 8.69 -4.76 24.09
C VAL A 217 7.93 -3.61 24.75
N ALA A 218 7.23 -2.80 23.96
CA ALA A 218 6.46 -1.67 24.47
C ALA A 218 5.38 -2.17 25.45
N ALA A 219 5.35 -1.60 26.66
CA ALA A 219 4.46 -2.06 27.73
C ALA A 219 2.96 -1.94 27.38
N GLY A 220 2.60 -0.97 26.54
CA GLY A 220 1.22 -0.78 26.06
C GLY A 220 0.87 -1.58 24.80
N LEU A 221 1.75 -2.46 24.30
CA LEU A 221 1.45 -3.23 23.09
C LEU A 221 0.41 -4.30 23.41
N ILE A 222 -0.77 -4.17 22.82
CA ILE A 222 -1.85 -5.14 22.94
C ILE A 222 -1.91 -5.96 21.66
N TYR A 223 -1.92 -7.29 21.82
CA TYR A 223 -2.02 -8.21 20.69
C TYR A 223 -2.92 -9.39 21.05
N GLY A 224 -4.07 -9.44 20.39
CA GLY A 224 -5.02 -10.54 20.46
C GLY A 224 -4.92 -11.46 19.24
N GLN A 225 -5.11 -12.75 19.45
CA GLN A 225 -5.24 -13.73 18.37
C GLN A 225 -6.58 -14.43 18.43
N VAL A 226 -7.08 -14.84 17.28
CA VAL A 226 -8.25 -15.69 17.19
C VAL A 226 -7.83 -17.13 16.89
N LYS A 227 -8.17 -18.05 17.80
CA LYS A 227 -7.96 -19.49 17.61
C LYS A 227 -9.24 -20.13 17.09
N LYS A 228 -9.15 -20.66 15.87
CA LYS A 228 -10.24 -21.38 15.19
C LYS A 228 -10.10 -22.89 15.45
N SER A 229 -11.14 -23.52 15.97
CA SER A 229 -11.22 -24.98 16.16
C SER A 229 -12.11 -25.61 15.10
N TYR A 230 -11.58 -26.61 14.41
CA TYR A 230 -12.26 -27.30 13.31
C TYR A 230 -12.59 -28.75 13.67
N ARG A 231 -13.76 -29.22 13.27
CA ARG A 231 -14.15 -30.64 13.31
C ARG A 231 -14.66 -31.03 11.93
N ARG A 232 -14.09 -32.09 11.33
CA ARG A 232 -14.45 -32.54 9.97
C ARG A 232 -14.49 -31.39 8.94
N ARG A 233 -13.47 -30.51 8.97
CA ARG A 233 -13.34 -29.29 8.12
C ARG A 233 -14.40 -28.21 8.32
N LYS A 234 -15.33 -28.37 9.27
CA LYS A 234 -16.27 -27.31 9.67
C LYS A 234 -15.69 -26.54 10.86
N LEU A 235 -15.80 -25.22 10.82
CA LEU A 235 -15.47 -24.37 11.96
C LEU A 235 -16.51 -24.60 13.05
N VAL A 236 -16.07 -24.97 14.25
CA VAL A 236 -16.97 -25.30 15.38
C VAL A 236 -16.87 -24.27 16.48
N ARG A 237 -15.69 -23.69 16.71
CA ARG A 237 -15.46 -22.70 17.75
C ARG A 237 -14.42 -21.69 17.31
N VAL A 238 -14.64 -20.46 17.73
CA VAL A 238 -13.71 -19.35 17.62
C VAL A 238 -13.48 -18.85 19.03
N ALA A 239 -12.24 -18.81 19.49
CA ALA A 239 -11.89 -18.34 20.83
C ALA A 239 -10.81 -17.25 20.73
N PRO A 240 -10.98 -16.10 21.41
CA PRO A 240 -9.90 -15.13 21.55
C PRO A 240 -8.78 -15.71 22.43
N VAL A 241 -7.55 -15.36 22.11
CA VAL A 241 -6.33 -15.74 22.82
C VAL A 241 -5.45 -14.50 22.92
N MET A 242 -5.23 -14.02 24.14
CA MET A 242 -4.29 -12.93 24.37
C MET A 242 -2.85 -13.41 24.22
N ARG A 243 -2.05 -12.64 23.49
CA ARG A 243 -0.60 -12.87 23.35
C ARG A 243 0.22 -11.82 24.08
N LEU A 244 -0.23 -10.58 24.09
CA LEU A 244 0.34 -9.46 24.84
C LEU A 244 -0.79 -8.56 25.36
N GLY A 245 -0.60 -8.00 26.55
CA GLY A 245 -1.62 -7.21 27.24
C GLY A 245 -2.63 -8.08 28.01
N THR A 246 -3.70 -7.44 28.49
CA THR A 246 -4.80 -8.10 29.22
C THR A 246 -6.08 -8.16 28.37
N GLU A 247 -6.95 -9.13 28.67
CA GLU A 247 -8.24 -9.29 27.98
C GLU A 247 -9.16 -8.09 28.19
N ASP A 248 -9.15 -7.51 29.39
CA ASP A 248 -9.90 -6.29 29.71
C ASP A 248 -9.43 -5.11 28.86
N ALA A 249 -8.11 -4.95 28.67
CA ALA A 249 -7.55 -3.89 27.85
C ALA A 249 -7.88 -4.08 26.36
N LEU A 250 -7.89 -5.32 25.87
CA LEU A 250 -8.34 -5.63 24.52
C LEU A 250 -9.82 -5.27 24.33
N THR A 251 -10.67 -5.69 25.28
CA THR A 251 -12.12 -5.49 25.20
C THR A 251 -12.46 -4.00 25.26
N ALA A 252 -11.83 -3.25 26.17
CA ALA A 252 -11.97 -1.80 26.25
C ALA A 252 -11.52 -1.10 24.95
N ALA A 253 -10.40 -1.52 24.37
CA ALA A 253 -9.87 -0.94 23.13
C ALA A 253 -10.71 -1.26 21.89
N LEU A 254 -11.51 -2.33 21.90
CA LEU A 254 -12.43 -2.68 20.81
C LEU A 254 -13.83 -2.04 20.95
N GLN A 255 -14.18 -1.53 22.14
CA GLN A 255 -15.48 -0.92 22.43
C GLN A 255 -15.50 0.61 22.26
N GLY A 256 -14.33 1.25 22.18
CA GLY A 256 -14.18 2.68 21.89
C GLY A 256 -13.98 2.95 20.42
#